data_AF-A0A382I4Z6-F1
#
_entry.id   AF-A0A382I4Z6-F1
#
_cell.length_a   1.000
_cell.length_b   1.000
_cell.length_c   1.000
_cell.angle_alpha   90.00
_cell.angle_beta   90.00
_cell.angle_gamma   90.00
#
_symmetry.space_group_name_H-M   'P 1'
#
loop_
_entity.id
_entity.type
_entity.pdbx_description
1 polymer ?
#
loop_
_entity_poly.entity_id
_entity_poly.type
_entity_poly.pdbx_seq_one_letter_code
_entity_poly.pdbx_strand_id
1 'polypeptide(L)'
;MLGSIVHNEKVVNDLKNAGAKIVRSLDDVPKESPILFRAHGTVPELWDEAKEKKMNIIDATCPLVYEIHKEVKKLAKDGRKIIVIGDHGHDEVIAIANQTENAIVISSPKEALKLKKMKKAGVVSQSTQAIENVQEIINILMTKVFDLHFVNTI
;
A
#
# COMPACT_ATOMS: atom_id res chain seq x y z
N MET A 1 -13.16 10.49 -7.92
CA MET A 1 -12.46 9.41 -7.20
C MET A 1 -11.30 8.98 -8.06
N LEU A 2 -10.08 9.01 -7.53
CA LEU A 2 -8.91 8.52 -8.26
C LEU A 2 -8.92 6.99 -8.19
N GLY A 3 -9.32 6.33 -9.27
CA GLY A 3 -9.65 4.89 -9.23
C GLY A 3 -10.94 4.55 -8.45
N SER A 4 -11.19 3.26 -8.22
CA SER A 4 -12.35 2.77 -7.45
C SER A 4 -12.12 2.85 -5.94
N ILE A 5 -13.13 3.30 -5.19
CA ILE A 5 -13.02 3.45 -3.73
C ILE A 5 -12.69 2.13 -3.00
N VAL A 6 -13.25 1.03 -3.49
CA VAL A 6 -13.06 -0.37 -3.04
C VAL A 6 -13.14 -1.31 -4.25
N HIS A 7 -12.70 -2.55 -4.10
CA HIS A 7 -12.88 -3.61 -5.10
C HIS A 7 -14.26 -4.27 -5.03
N ASN A 8 -15.34 -3.48 -5.18
CA ASN A 8 -16.72 -3.97 -5.22
C ASN A 8 -17.53 -3.22 -6.29
N GLU A 9 -17.93 -3.92 -7.36
CA GLU A 9 -18.61 -3.31 -8.50
C GLU A 9 -19.95 -2.67 -8.13
N LYS A 10 -20.72 -3.28 -7.22
CA LYS A 10 -22.01 -2.74 -6.78
C LYS A 10 -21.80 -1.40 -6.08
N VAL A 11 -20.90 -1.33 -5.11
CA VAL A 11 -20.58 -0.09 -4.38
C VAL A 11 -20.08 0.99 -5.35
N VAL A 12 -19.24 0.62 -6.32
CA VAL A 12 -18.75 1.55 -7.34
C VAL A 12 -19.89 2.08 -8.21
N ASN A 13 -20.82 1.22 -8.61
CA ASN A 13 -21.98 1.62 -9.41
C ASN A 13 -22.96 2.50 -8.62
N ASP A 14 -23.21 2.18 -7.36
CA ASP A 14 -24.05 2.98 -6.46
C ASP A 14 -23.48 4.41 -6.32
N LEU A 15 -22.17 4.55 -6.15
CA LEU A 15 -21.50 5.85 -6.10
C LEU A 15 -21.56 6.60 -7.44
N LYS A 16 -21.39 5.90 -8.57
CA LYS A 16 -21.54 6.50 -9.90
C LYS A 16 -22.96 7.03 -10.12
N ASN A 17 -23.97 6.26 -9.73
CA ASN A 17 -25.37 6.66 -9.82
C ASN A 17 -25.69 7.85 -8.90
N ALA A 18 -24.99 7.98 -7.77
CA ALA A 18 -25.04 9.15 -6.90
C ALA A 18 -24.22 10.36 -7.40
N GLY A 19 -23.57 10.26 -8.57
CA GLY A 19 -22.85 11.36 -9.22
C GLY A 19 -21.32 11.33 -9.08
N ALA A 20 -20.75 10.31 -8.42
CA ALA A 20 -19.30 10.19 -8.32
C ALA A 20 -18.67 9.81 -9.67
N LYS A 21 -17.60 10.50 -10.07
CA LYS A 21 -16.84 10.20 -11.29
C LYS A 21 -15.51 9.54 -10.94
N ILE A 22 -15.14 8.50 -11.68
CA ILE A 22 -13.80 7.89 -11.60
C ILE A 22 -12.89 8.63 -12.58
N VAL A 23 -11.74 9.07 -12.09
CA VAL A 23 -10.69 9.75 -12.85
C VAL A 23 -9.39 8.92 -12.81
N ARG A 24 -8.50 9.15 -13.78
CA ARG A 24 -7.20 8.46 -13.87
C ARG A 24 -6.05 9.31 -13.34
N SER A 25 -6.16 10.63 -13.43
CA SER A 25 -5.20 11.58 -12.88
C SER A 25 -5.90 12.66 -12.07
N LEU A 26 -5.12 13.47 -11.34
CA LEU A 26 -5.63 14.66 -10.65
C LEU A 26 -6.03 15.77 -11.65
N ASP A 27 -5.45 15.79 -12.85
CA ASP A 27 -5.79 16.74 -13.91
C ASP A 27 -7.18 16.51 -14.52
N ASP A 28 -7.68 15.27 -14.46
CA ASP A 28 -9.02 14.92 -14.92
C ASP A 28 -10.12 15.39 -13.95
N VAL A 29 -9.75 15.90 -12.76
CA VAL A 29 -10.72 16.34 -11.74
C VAL A 29 -11.29 17.69 -12.14
N PRO A 30 -12.63 17.82 -12.29
CA PRO A 30 -13.23 19.10 -12.59
C PRO A 30 -12.88 20.16 -11.55
N LYS A 31 -12.68 21.40 -11.98
CA LYS A 31 -12.38 22.52 -11.07
C LYS A 31 -13.38 22.58 -9.92
N GLU A 32 -12.86 22.90 -8.74
CA GLU A 32 -13.62 23.05 -7.48
C GLU A 32 -14.33 21.77 -6.98
N SER A 33 -14.23 20.66 -7.70
CA SER A 33 -14.74 19.38 -7.23
C SER A 33 -13.79 18.75 -6.20
N PRO A 34 -14.32 18.09 -5.16
CA PRO A 34 -13.48 17.33 -4.24
C PRO A 34 -12.88 16.11 -4.93
N ILE A 35 -11.67 15.73 -4.51
CA ILE A 35 -11.04 14.46 -4.88
C ILE A 35 -11.12 13.48 -3.71
N LEU A 36 -11.67 12.30 -3.96
CA LEU A 36 -11.72 11.19 -3.02
C LEU A 36 -10.53 10.26 -3.23
N PHE A 37 -9.71 10.09 -2.20
CA PHE A 37 -8.65 9.07 -2.12
C PHE A 37 -9.19 7.76 -1.53
N ARG A 38 -8.67 6.64 -2.03
CA ARG A 38 -9.27 5.31 -1.90
C ARG A 38 -8.97 4.64 -0.56
N ALA A 39 -9.79 3.66 -0.19
CA ALA A 39 -9.61 2.91 1.06
C ALA A 39 -8.29 2.14 1.13
N HIS A 40 -7.76 1.72 -0.02
CA HIS A 40 -6.48 1.02 -0.15
C HIS A 40 -5.26 1.92 0.09
N GLY A 41 -5.44 3.21 0.37
CA GLY A 41 -4.37 4.19 0.46
C GLY A 41 -4.01 4.80 -0.89
N THR A 42 -3.08 5.75 -0.86
CA THR A 42 -2.62 6.51 -2.02
C THR A 42 -1.14 6.85 -1.85
N VAL A 43 -0.38 6.88 -2.95
CA VAL A 43 1.07 7.14 -2.90
C VAL A 43 1.35 8.58 -2.45
N PRO A 44 2.47 8.84 -1.73
CA PRO A 44 2.78 10.17 -1.21
C PRO A 44 2.80 11.28 -2.27
N GLU A 45 3.26 10.99 -3.47
CA GLU A 45 3.39 11.95 -4.57
C GLU A 45 2.04 12.56 -4.96
N LEU A 46 0.97 11.75 -4.97
CA LEU A 46 -0.39 12.23 -5.27
C LEU A 46 -0.95 13.10 -4.15
N TRP A 47 -0.54 12.87 -2.90
CA TRP A 47 -0.90 13.76 -1.80
C TRP A 47 -0.25 15.12 -1.96
N ASP A 48 1.02 15.15 -2.34
CA ASP A 48 1.78 16.38 -2.52
C ASP A 48 1.24 17.16 -3.74
N GLU A 49 1.01 16.49 -4.86
CA GLU A 49 0.40 17.07 -6.06
C GLU A 49 -0.99 17.68 -5.77
N ALA A 50 -1.85 16.96 -5.05
CA ALA A 50 -3.20 17.45 -4.71
C ALA A 50 -3.15 18.68 -3.78
N LYS A 51 -2.19 18.71 -2.84
CA LYS A 51 -1.96 19.87 -1.96
C LYS A 51 -1.44 21.08 -2.73
N GLU A 52 -0.48 20.87 -3.64
CA GLU A 52 0.05 21.92 -4.51
C GLU A 52 -1.05 22.55 -5.38
N LYS A 53 -1.94 21.71 -5.92
CA LYS A 53 -3.13 22.14 -6.67
C LYS A 53 -4.25 22.72 -5.78
N LYS A 54 -4.07 22.76 -4.45
CA LYS A 54 -5.06 23.24 -3.46
C LYS A 54 -6.42 22.56 -3.60
N MET A 55 -6.42 21.26 -3.90
CA MET A 55 -7.65 20.49 -4.07
C MET A 55 -8.33 20.22 -2.72
N ASN A 56 -9.66 20.12 -2.72
CA ASN A 56 -10.40 19.63 -1.57
C ASN A 56 -10.28 18.10 -1.50
N ILE A 57 -9.41 17.59 -0.64
CA ILE A 57 -9.14 16.16 -0.51
C ILE A 57 -10.10 15.55 0.52
N ILE A 58 -10.87 14.56 0.08
CA ILE A 58 -11.61 13.65 0.95
C ILE A 58 -10.79 12.36 1.03
N ASP A 59 -10.36 12.01 2.22
CA ASP A 59 -9.57 10.81 2.44
C ASP A 59 -10.42 9.71 3.05
N ALA A 60 -10.52 8.60 2.33
CA ALA A 60 -11.22 7.40 2.79
C ALA A 60 -10.28 6.23 3.06
N THR A 61 -8.96 6.47 3.16
CA THR A 61 -7.98 5.43 3.48
C THR A 61 -8.37 4.71 4.77
N CYS A 62 -8.36 3.37 4.74
CA CYS A 62 -8.69 2.56 5.89
C CYS A 62 -7.72 2.86 7.06
N PRO A 63 -8.20 3.05 8.31
CA PRO A 63 -7.32 3.28 9.45
C PRO A 63 -6.25 2.19 9.64
N LEU A 64 -6.55 0.94 9.28
CA LEU A 64 -5.56 -0.14 9.31
C LEU A 64 -4.42 0.10 8.33
N VAL A 65 -4.74 0.49 7.09
CA VAL A 65 -3.73 0.83 6.06
C VAL A 65 -2.87 2.02 6.52
N TYR A 66 -3.46 2.98 7.24
CA TYR A 66 -2.71 4.06 7.86
C TYR A 66 -1.66 3.58 8.87
N GLU A 67 -2.01 2.61 9.71
CA GLU A 67 -1.06 2.03 10.65
C GLU A 67 0.06 1.28 9.92
N ILE A 68 -0.26 0.56 8.84
CA ILE A 68 0.78 -0.07 8.00
C ILE A 68 1.75 0.98 7.46
N HIS A 69 1.26 2.10 6.94
CA HIS A 69 2.11 3.17 6.44
C HIS A 69 3.03 3.77 7.51
N LYS A 70 2.53 3.90 8.75
CA LYS A 70 3.33 4.38 9.88
C LYS A 70 4.43 3.39 10.26
N GLU A 71 4.09 2.11 10.33
CA GLU A 71 5.04 1.05 10.67
C GLU A 71 6.13 0.90 9.60
N VAL A 72 5.80 1.02 8.32
CA VAL A 72 6.82 1.06 7.24
C VAL A 72 7.79 2.21 7.46
N LYS A 73 7.30 3.42 7.72
CA LYS A 73 8.16 4.59 7.96
C LYS A 73 9.05 4.42 9.19
N LYS A 74 8.54 3.78 10.25
CA LYS A 74 9.29 3.49 11.46
C LYS A 74 10.41 2.47 11.21
N LEU A 75 10.08 1.35 10.58
CA LEU A 75 11.06 0.33 10.20
C LEU A 75 12.15 0.88 9.28
N ALA A 76 11.78 1.75 8.33
CA ALA A 76 12.72 2.40 7.42
C ALA A 76 13.67 3.35 8.18
N LYS A 77 13.14 4.15 9.11
CA LYS A 77 13.95 5.02 9.99
C LYS A 77 14.94 4.22 10.87
N ASP A 78 14.59 2.99 11.23
CA ASP A 78 15.47 2.07 11.96
C ASP A 78 16.58 1.46 11.05
N GLY A 79 16.69 1.90 9.80
CA GLY A 79 17.70 1.46 8.84
C GLY A 79 17.44 0.05 8.30
N ARG A 80 16.19 -0.41 8.32
CA ARG A 80 15.82 -1.74 7.82
C ARG A 80 15.45 -1.68 6.33
N LYS A 81 15.85 -2.71 5.59
CA LYS A 81 15.32 -2.92 4.23
C LYS A 81 13.86 -3.33 4.32
N ILE A 82 12.96 -2.57 3.70
CA ILE A 82 11.53 -2.87 3.73
C ILE A 82 11.18 -3.95 2.71
N ILE A 83 10.43 -4.95 3.18
CA ILE A 83 9.82 -6.00 2.38
C ILE A 83 8.31 -5.94 2.61
N VAL A 84 7.54 -5.87 1.53
CA VAL A 84 6.08 -5.88 1.54
C VAL A 84 5.61 -7.21 0.99
N ILE A 85 4.91 -7.99 1.80
CA ILE A 85 4.28 -9.24 1.37
C ILE A 85 2.89 -8.92 0.82
N GLY A 86 2.69 -9.09 -0.48
CA GLY A 86 1.41 -8.81 -1.12
C GLY A 86 1.45 -8.98 -2.63
N ASP A 87 0.29 -8.83 -3.26
CA ASP A 87 0.15 -9.03 -4.69
C ASP A 87 0.77 -7.88 -5.48
N HIS A 88 1.61 -8.22 -6.46
CA HIS A 88 2.20 -7.24 -7.36
C HIS A 88 1.12 -6.45 -8.08
N GLY A 89 1.23 -5.12 -8.05
CA GLY A 89 0.28 -4.22 -8.71
C GLY A 89 -1.01 -3.94 -7.92
N HIS A 90 -1.22 -4.55 -6.76
CA HIS A 90 -2.37 -4.21 -5.91
C HIS A 90 -2.22 -2.79 -5.35
N ASP A 91 -3.29 -2.00 -5.36
CA ASP A 91 -3.27 -0.58 -4.97
C ASP A 91 -2.69 -0.37 -3.56
N GLU A 92 -3.06 -1.23 -2.62
CA GLU A 92 -2.55 -1.19 -1.25
C GLU A 92 -1.05 -1.49 -1.19
N VAL A 93 -0.58 -2.48 -1.95
CA VAL A 93 0.84 -2.85 -1.98
C VAL A 93 1.67 -1.73 -2.57
N ILE A 94 1.18 -1.08 -3.62
CA ILE A 94 1.80 0.10 -4.21
C ILE A 94 1.85 1.24 -3.18
N ALA A 95 0.73 1.52 -2.50
CA ALA A 95 0.66 2.58 -1.49
C ALA A 95 1.64 2.35 -0.33
N ILE A 96 1.72 1.11 0.18
CA ILE A 96 2.64 0.70 1.24
C ILE A 96 4.10 0.82 0.76
N ALA A 97 4.42 0.28 -0.41
CA ALA A 97 5.78 0.25 -0.94
C ALA A 97 6.34 1.66 -1.19
N ASN A 98 5.50 2.62 -1.59
CA ASN A 98 5.90 4.02 -1.80
C ASN A 98 6.05 4.83 -0.50
N GLN A 99 5.79 4.26 0.68
CA GLN A 99 6.09 4.95 1.95
C GLN A 99 7.59 5.02 2.27
N THR A 100 8.43 4.32 1.50
CA THR A 100 9.88 4.30 1.64
C THR A 100 10.53 4.13 0.27
N GLU A 101 11.80 4.51 0.17
CA GLU A 101 12.56 4.23 -1.04
C GLU A 101 12.93 2.74 -1.13
N ASN A 102 12.91 2.22 -2.36
CA ASN A 102 13.44 0.90 -2.71
C ASN A 102 12.81 -0.27 -1.91
N ALA A 103 11.52 -0.22 -1.54
CA ALA A 103 10.85 -1.39 -0.95
C ALA A 103 10.93 -2.61 -1.90
N ILE A 104 11.03 -3.81 -1.34
CA ILE A 104 10.94 -5.08 -2.10
C ILE A 104 9.53 -5.63 -1.94
N VAL A 105 8.83 -5.86 -3.03
CA VAL A 105 7.53 -6.55 -3.01
C VAL A 105 7.76 -8.04 -3.30
N ILE A 106 7.12 -8.90 -2.50
CA ILE A 106 7.09 -10.35 -2.72
C ILE A 106 5.66 -10.86 -2.57
N SER A 107 5.22 -11.70 -3.50
CA SER A 107 3.87 -12.29 -3.45
C SER A 107 3.88 -13.79 -3.14
N SER A 108 5.06 -14.44 -3.20
CA SER A 108 5.15 -15.90 -3.07
C SER A 108 6.43 -16.40 -2.39
N PRO A 109 6.42 -17.62 -1.81
CA PRO A 109 7.60 -18.31 -1.29
C PRO A 109 8.74 -18.39 -2.31
N LYS A 110 8.41 -18.60 -3.59
CA LYS A 110 9.37 -18.69 -4.69
C LYS A 110 10.15 -17.40 -4.88
N GLU A 111 9.53 -16.25 -4.68
CA GLU A 111 10.20 -14.95 -4.74
C GLU A 111 11.08 -14.73 -3.53
N ALA A 112 10.61 -15.08 -2.33
CA ALA A 112 11.39 -15.01 -1.10
C ALA A 112 12.69 -15.84 -1.21
N LEU A 113 12.63 -17.03 -1.81
CA LEU A 113 13.81 -17.89 -2.02
C LEU A 113 14.91 -17.24 -2.87
N LYS A 114 14.54 -16.39 -3.83
CA LYS A 114 15.47 -15.68 -4.72
C LYS A 114 16.18 -14.51 -4.04
N LEU A 115 15.69 -14.07 -2.87
CA LEU A 115 16.33 -12.97 -2.15
C LEU A 115 17.74 -13.37 -1.68
N LYS A 116 18.65 -12.41 -1.80
CA LYS A 116 19.99 -12.49 -1.22
C LYS A 116 19.92 -12.34 0.29
N LYS A 117 20.93 -12.85 0.98
CA LYS A 117 21.05 -12.64 2.43
C LYS A 117 21.21 -11.15 2.74
N MET A 118 20.63 -10.70 3.84
CA MET A 118 20.72 -9.30 4.30
C MET A 118 20.81 -9.21 5.82
N LYS A 119 21.38 -8.11 6.31
CA LYS A 119 21.60 -7.94 7.76
C LYS A 119 20.32 -7.58 8.51
N LYS A 120 19.53 -6.63 8.00
CA LYS A 120 18.32 -6.11 8.66
C LYS A 120 17.19 -5.93 7.66
N ALA A 121 16.02 -6.47 7.97
CA ALA A 121 14.81 -6.22 7.21
C ALA A 121 13.61 -5.94 8.11
N GLY A 122 12.69 -5.12 7.61
CA GLY A 122 11.38 -4.86 8.19
C GLY A 122 10.34 -5.41 7.23
N VAL A 123 9.40 -6.21 7.73
CA VAL A 123 8.39 -6.88 6.92
C VAL A 123 7.01 -6.45 7.36
N VAL A 124 6.18 -6.05 6.39
CA VAL A 124 4.74 -5.83 6.55
C VAL A 124 4.01 -6.63 5.48
N SER A 125 2.70 -6.81 5.62
CA SER A 125 1.85 -7.47 4.62
C SER A 125 0.66 -6.61 4.19
N GLN A 126 0.21 -6.79 2.96
CA GLN A 126 -1.12 -6.36 2.52
C GLN A 126 -2.18 -6.98 3.44
N SER A 127 -3.13 -6.16 3.89
CA SER A 127 -4.13 -6.53 4.90
C SER A 127 -5.05 -7.69 4.50
N THR A 128 -5.17 -7.97 3.21
CA THR A 128 -6.03 -9.04 2.68
C THR A 128 -5.26 -10.29 2.23
N GLN A 129 -3.99 -10.45 2.60
CA GLN A 129 -3.22 -11.65 2.26
C GLN A 129 -3.68 -12.89 3.02
N ALA A 130 -3.56 -14.05 2.39
CA ALA A 130 -3.77 -15.33 3.06
C ALA A 130 -2.68 -15.56 4.12
N ILE A 131 -3.10 -15.83 5.37
CA ILE A 131 -2.17 -15.98 6.49
C ILE A 131 -1.16 -17.10 6.25
N GLU A 132 -1.56 -18.18 5.57
CA GLU A 132 -0.71 -19.32 5.23
C GLU A 132 0.43 -18.88 4.28
N ASN A 133 0.12 -18.08 3.25
CA ASN A 133 1.12 -17.56 2.31
C ASN A 133 2.13 -16.66 3.04
N VAL A 134 1.65 -15.80 3.93
CA VAL A 134 2.53 -14.92 4.73
C VAL A 134 3.45 -15.74 5.63
N GLN A 135 2.92 -16.76 6.31
CA GLN A 135 3.71 -17.65 7.16
C GLN A 135 4.81 -18.37 6.37
N GLU A 136 4.49 -18.94 5.20
CA GLU A 136 5.48 -19.59 4.35
C GLU A 136 6.60 -18.64 3.91
N ILE A 137 6.25 -17.42 3.52
CA ILE A 137 7.21 -16.39 3.13
C ILE A 137 8.09 -15.99 4.32
N ILE A 138 7.51 -15.72 5.49
CA ILE A 138 8.26 -15.36 6.70
C ILE A 138 9.26 -16.45 7.08
N ASN A 139 8.85 -17.73 7.04
CA ASN A 139 9.74 -18.86 7.31
C ASN A 139 10.97 -18.85 6.40
N ILE A 140 10.80 -18.52 5.10
CA ILE A 140 11.93 -18.40 4.17
C ILE A 140 12.78 -17.18 4.51
N LEU A 141 12.16 -16.02 4.80
CA LEU A 141 12.88 -14.80 5.14
C LEU A 141 13.74 -14.95 6.39
N MET A 142 13.29 -15.70 7.39
CA MET A 142 14.08 -16.02 8.60
C MET A 142 15.40 -16.73 8.27
N THR A 143 15.49 -17.46 7.15
CA THR A 143 16.76 -18.09 6.71
C THR A 143 17.70 -17.14 5.95
N LYS A 144 17.18 -15.97 5.54
CA LYS A 144 17.87 -15.01 4.67
C LYS A 144 18.26 -13.73 5.40
N VAL A 145 17.51 -13.35 6.42
CA VAL A 145 17.66 -12.08 7.14
C VAL A 145 18.16 -12.35 8.55
N PHE A 146 19.28 -11.71 8.92
CA PHE A 146 19.88 -11.91 10.25
C PHE A 146 19.03 -11.28 11.39
N ASP A 147 18.56 -10.05 11.18
CA ASP A 147 17.66 -9.33 12.09
C ASP A 147 16.37 -8.97 11.33
N LEU A 148 15.40 -9.88 11.42
CA LEU A 148 14.09 -9.77 10.80
C LEU A 148 13.08 -9.19 11.80
N HIS A 149 12.46 -8.06 11.46
CA HIS A 149 11.34 -7.50 12.23
C HIS A 149 10.08 -7.58 11.38
N PHE A 150 9.19 -8.50 11.73
CA PHE A 150 7.88 -8.60 11.11
C PHE A 150 6.83 -7.88 11.97
N VAL A 151 6.05 -7.03 11.33
CA VAL A 151 4.84 -6.43 11.92
C VAL A 151 3.66 -7.13 11.27
N ASN A 152 2.84 -7.80 12.08
CA ASN A 152 1.63 -8.42 11.57
C ASN A 152 0.59 -7.36 11.23
N THR A 153 0.17 -7.33 9.97
CA THR A 153 -0.74 -6.33 9.40
C THR A 153 -1.91 -6.95 8.64
N ILE A 154 -2.13 -8.26 8.82
CA ILE A 154 -3.31 -9.01 8.34
C ILE A 154 -4.37 -9.00 9.44
#